data_AF-A0A2V9T2R4-F1
#
_entry.id   AF-A0A2V9T2R4-F1
#
_cell.length_a   1.000
_cell.length_b   1.000
_cell.length_c   1.000
_cell.angle_alpha   90.00
_cell.angle_beta   90.00
_cell.angle_gamma   90.00
#
_symmetry.space_group_name_H-M   'P 1'
#
loop_
_entity.id
_entity.type
_entity.pdbx_description
1 polymer ?
#
loop_
_entity_poly.entity_id
_entity_poly.type
_entity_poly.pdbx_seq_one_letter_code
_entity_poly.pdbx_strand_id
1 'polypeptide(L)' 'MKRCTWVNLDNPLMLQYHDREWGVPVHDDRKHFEFLVLEAAQAGLSWSIVLKKREGYRRAFSEFDPEKVARYPEN' A
#
# COMPACT_ATOMS: atom_id res chain seq x y z
N MET A 1 2.40 -13.60 21.35
CA MET A 1 1.70 -12.37 20.90
C MET A 1 0.54 -12.78 20.01
N LYS A 2 -0.67 -12.26 20.25
CA LYS A 2 -1.85 -12.55 19.43
C LYS A 2 -1.99 -11.42 18.38
N ARG A 3 -2.10 -11.77 17.10
CA ARG A 3 -2.30 -10.81 15.99
C ARG A 3 -3.78 -10.49 15.79
N CYS A 4 -4.07 -9.42 15.06
CA CYS A 4 -5.44 -9.08 14.69
C CYS A 4 -6.11 -10.21 13.89
N THR A 5 -7.43 -10.34 14.02
CA THR A 5 -8.23 -11.45 13.47
C THR A 5 -8.29 -11.46 11.94
N TRP A 6 -8.06 -10.32 11.30
CA TRP A 6 -8.09 -10.18 9.85
C TRP A 6 -6.78 -10.60 9.16
N VAL A 7 -5.72 -10.90 9.93
CA VAL A 7 -4.43 -11.30 9.37
C VAL A 7 -4.47 -12.77 8.97
N ASN A 8 -4.28 -13.05 7.68
CA ASN A 8 -4.05 -14.42 7.21
C ASN A 8 -2.65 -14.89 7.65
N LEU A 9 -2.59 -15.88 8.54
CA LEU A 9 -1.34 -16.41 9.10
C LEU A 9 -0.53 -17.24 8.11
N ASP A 10 -1.15 -17.77 7.06
CA ASP A 10 -0.46 -18.54 6.01
C ASP A 10 0.14 -17.64 4.92
N ASN A 11 -0.01 -16.32 5.04
CA ASN A 11 0.50 -15.34 4.09
C ASN A 11 1.61 -14.49 4.72
N PRO A 12 2.91 -14.82 4.46
CA PRO A 12 4.04 -14.08 5.01
C PRO A 12 4.04 -12.58 4.70
N LEU A 13 3.52 -12.18 3.54
CA LEU A 13 3.44 -10.77 3.15
C LEU A 13 2.44 -10.01 4.02
N MET A 14 1.28 -10.61 4.30
CA MET A 14 0.28 -10.02 5.19
C MET A 14 0.79 -9.95 6.63
N LEU A 15 1.50 -10.98 7.09
CA LEU A 15 2.14 -10.99 8.41
C LEU A 15 3.15 -9.85 8.55
N GLN A 16 4.04 -9.70 7.57
CA GLN A 16 5.06 -8.64 7.58
C GLN A 16 4.42 -7.25 7.56
N TYR A 17 3.42 -7.05 6.70
CA TYR A 17 2.66 -5.80 6.63
C TYR A 17 2.00 -5.46 7.96
N HIS A 18 1.27 -6.41 8.56
CA HIS A 18 0.60 -6.21 9.85
C HIS A 18 1.61 -5.86 10.95
N ASP A 19 2.70 -6.61 11.05
CA ASP A 19 3.63 -6.50 12.18
C ASP A 19 4.52 -5.24 12.10
N ARG A 20 4.74 -4.69 10.90
CA ARG A 20 5.75 -3.63 10.69
C ARG A 20 5.22 -2.34 10.09
N GLU A 21 4.03 -2.36 9.48
CA GLU A 21 3.51 -1.21 8.74
C GLU A 21 2.11 -0.81 9.22
N TRP A 22 1.23 -1.78 9.44
CA TRP A 22 -0.15 -1.49 9.81
C TRP A 22 -0.24 -0.90 11.22
N GLY A 23 -0.87 0.27 11.34
CA GLY A 23 -1.03 0.98 12.61
C GLY A 23 0.26 1.64 13.13
N VAL A 24 1.36 1.58 12.38
CA VAL A 24 2.60 2.30 12.71
C VAL A 24 2.47 3.75 12.25
N PRO A 25 2.68 4.77 13.12
CA PRO A 25 2.63 6.17 12.72
C PRO A 25 3.59 6.48 11.57
N VAL A 26 3.10 7.24 10.59
CA VAL A 26 3.87 7.74 9.45
C VAL A 26 3.73 9.27 9.45
N HIS A 27 4.83 9.94 9.10
CA HIS A 27 4.88 11.41 8.98
C HIS A 27 5.52 11.85 7.65
N ASP A 28 5.71 10.90 6.73
CA ASP A 28 6.21 11.14 5.38
C ASP A 28 5.04 11.23 4.40
N ASP A 29 4.89 12.39 3.75
CA ASP A 29 3.75 12.68 2.89
C ASP A 29 3.69 11.78 1.65
N ARG A 30 4.85 11.38 1.12
CA ARG A 30 4.93 10.44 -0.01
C ARG A 30 4.39 9.08 0.37
N LYS A 31 4.76 8.55 1.54
CA LYS A 31 4.24 7.29 2.05
C LYS A 31 2.74 7.39 2.37
N HIS A 32 2.26 8.52 2.90
CA HIS A 32 0.83 8.74 3.06
C HIS A 32 0.09 8.70 1.73
N PHE A 33 0.59 9.40 0.71
CA PHE A 33 0.00 9.39 -0.63
C PHE A 33 0.01 7.99 -1.25
N GLU A 34 1.10 7.23 -1.11
CA GLU A 34 1.17 5.82 -1.49
C GLU A 34 0.02 5.01 -0.88
N PHE A 35 -0.17 5.08 0.44
CA PHE A 35 -1.24 4.33 1.10
C PHE A 35 -2.64 4.79 0.66
N LEU A 36 -2.89 6.10 0.54
CA LEU A 36 -4.18 6.60 0.06
C LEU A 36 -4.56 6.06 -1.32
N VAL A 37 -3.61 6.02 -2.25
CA VAL A 37 -3.83 5.47 -3.60
C VAL A 37 -4.04 3.95 -3.56
N LEU A 38 -3.25 3.24 -2.77
CA LEU A 38 -3.37 1.78 -2.65
C LEU A 38 -4.70 1.35 -2.01
N GLU A 39 -5.20 2.09 -1.02
CA GLU A 39 -6.52 1.89 -0.40
C GLU A 39 -7.65 2.11 -1.42
N ALA A 40 -7.57 3.15 -2.25
CA ALA A 40 -8.52 3.37 -3.33
C ALA A 40 -8.51 2.21 -4.36
N ALA A 41 -7.32 1.70 -4.70
CA ALA A 41 -7.15 0.56 -5.59
C ALA A 41 -7.69 -0.77 -5.01
N GLN A 42 -7.97 -0.83 -3.71
CA GLN A 42 -8.52 -2.01 -3.06
C GLN A 42 -10.00 -2.24 -3.35
N ALA A 43 -10.73 -1.30 -3.96
CA ALA A 43 -12.17 -1.44 -4.21
C ALA A 43 -12.52 -2.76 -4.92
N GLY A 44 -13.23 -3.65 -4.22
CA GLY A 44 -13.62 -4.97 -4.72
C GLY A 44 -12.53 -6.05 -4.69
N LEU A 45 -11.35 -5.77 -4.12
CA LEU A 45 -10.21 -6.69 -4.01
C LEU A 45 -9.85 -6.95 -2.54
N SER A 46 -9.08 -8.02 -2.29
CA SER A 46 -8.44 -8.21 -0.99
C SER A 46 -7.17 -7.37 -0.88
N TRP A 47 -6.86 -6.88 0.32
CA TRP A 47 -5.62 -6.13 0.57
C TRP A 47 -4.35 -6.92 0.18
N SER A 48 -4.38 -8.24 0.32
CA SER A 48 -3.26 -9.10 -0.10
C SER A 48 -2.96 -9.03 -1.59
N ILE A 49 -3.97 -8.78 -2.44
CA ILE A 49 -3.79 -8.57 -3.89
C ILE A 49 -3.11 -7.22 -4.13
N VAL A 50 -3.53 -6.17 -3.42
CA VAL A 50 -2.93 -4.83 -3.50
C VAL A 50 -1.46 -4.88 -3.07
N LEU A 51 -1.16 -5.49 -1.92
CA LEU A 51 0.21 -5.64 -1.43
C LEU A 51 1.12 -6.40 -2.42
N LYS A 52 0.61 -7.46 -3.06
CA LYS A 52 1.36 -8.20 -4.09
C LYS A 52 1.69 -7.33 -5.31
N LYS A 53 0.83 -6.36 -5.64
CA LYS A 53 1.02 -5.42 -6.77
C LYS A 53 1.74 -4.13 -6.38
N ARG A 54 2.02 -3.89 -5.10
CA ARG A 54 2.57 -2.64 -4.56
C ARG A 54 3.82 -2.16 -5.30
N GLU A 55 4.77 -3.05 -5.58
CA GLU A 55 5.97 -2.73 -6.38
C GLU A 55 5.65 -2.30 -7.81
N GLY A 56 4.60 -2.88 -8.41
CA GLY A 56 4.11 -2.45 -9.71
C GLY A 56 3.53 -1.04 -9.66
N TYR A 57 2.75 -0.73 -8.63
CA TYR A 57 2.24 0.63 -8.40
C TYR A 57 3.36 1.64 -8.15
N ARG A 58 4.37 1.30 -7.35
CA ARG A 58 5.54 2.18 -7.13
C ARG A 58 6.18 2.62 -8.44
N ARG A 59 6.47 1.65 -9.32
CA ARG A 59 7.01 1.95 -10.66
C ARG A 59 6.03 2.77 -11.51
N ALA A 60 4.75 2.42 -11.52
CA ALA A 60 3.74 3.08 -12.34
C ALA A 60 3.43 4.53 -11.90
N PHE A 61 3.59 4.83 -10.61
CA PHE A 61 3.29 6.13 -10.00
C PHE A 61 4.55 6.89 -9.61
N SER A 62 5.70 6.64 -10.25
CA SER A 62 6.96 7.36 -10.00
C SER A 62 7.35 7.40 -8.52
N GLU A 63 7.33 6.23 -7.87
CA GLU A 63 7.58 6.06 -6.43
C GLU A 63 6.63 6.91 -5.56
N PHE A 64 5.42 7.15 -6.06
CA PHE A 64 4.40 7.98 -5.42
C PHE A 64 4.84 9.42 -5.12
N ASP A 65 5.74 9.97 -5.93
CA ASP A 65 6.04 11.39 -5.86
C ASP A 65 4.83 12.23 -6.34
N PRO A 66 4.11 12.93 -5.43
CA PRO A 66 2.85 13.57 -5.77
C PRO A 66 3.02 14.68 -6.81
N GLU A 67 4.16 15.37 -6.84
CA GLU A 67 4.43 16.41 -7.83
C GLU A 67 4.61 15.83 -9.24
N LYS A 68 5.16 14.62 -9.36
CA LYS A 68 5.32 13.94 -10.65
C LYS A 68 3.99 13.36 -11.12
N VAL A 69 3.28 12.67 -10.23
CA VAL A 69 2.00 12.03 -10.55
C VAL A 69 0.95 13.07 -10.98
N ALA A 70 0.91 14.24 -10.33
CA ALA A 70 -0.02 15.32 -10.69
C ALA A 70 0.21 15.88 -12.11
N ARG A 71 1.35 15.61 -12.73
CA ARG A 71 1.70 16.06 -14.09
C ARG A 71 1.53 14.97 -15.13
N TYR A 72 1.03 13.79 -14.77
CA TYR A 72 0.79 12.74 -15.75
C TYR A 72 -0.21 13.22 -16.80
N PRO A 73 0.14 13.15 -18.09
CA PRO A 73 -0.80 13.47 -19.15
C PRO A 73 -1.89 12.39 -19.21
N GLU A 74 -3.04 12.75 -19.74
CA GLU A 74 -4.09 11.78 -20.06
C GLU A 74 -3.57 10.79 -21.12
N ASN A 75 -2.81 11.30 -22.10
CA ASN A 75 -1.90 10.61 -23.03
C ASN A 75 -0.89 11.61 -23.61
#